data_AF-A0A8C6M126-F1
#
_entry.id   AF-A0A8C6M126-F1
#
_cell.length_a   1.000
_cell.length_b   1.000
_cell.length_c   1.000
_cell.angle_alpha   90.00
_cell.angle_beta   90.00
_cell.angle_gamma   90.00
#
_symmetry.space_group_name_H-M   'P 1'
#
loop_
_entity.id
_entity.type
_entity.pdbx_description
1 polymer ?
#
loop_
_entity_poly.entity_id
_entity_poly.type
_entity_poly.pdbx_seq_one_letter_code
_entity_poly.pdbx_strand_id
1 'polypeptide(L)'
;LPLNLLGEGLDQAHAILVVGVPEEEDLSTVEETLEQVKTLGKVRVRGKMFDANNQTLTMLCECREAVDPTKVPPELISLKDGSKWTIVVAEQETNSDLFTEKLDRFLRDEGKTLEDVKRLCDPRTSWNSSPESIIWVVGAVLQSKPNESNLYRRFRIFSGAHPTPSGEDNLDSWLEQVKFMTDEYECSDKEKCQRIIESLKGPALEINQAVRMSNPMANHVDYIQALESTFGTAESAHSELCIRQGECLSNFLLRLERLLNKVVQKGSLQVDEANQASLEQLIKGATESDFILLQLGLRGKRSDPPTFLSLLKEIREEEEREAARQKLKKPAQRQYVHAVQVASETDSRDCQQHEFQSEIQVLKEKLKELSKQSHSTESSHKKMSREKKKEKSDTSSEVQQLRKEVKELKTQLSVMSVKPQQYAKERRHYSNFKTDFSPKSSTFKPKSSKESDNFCYRCGENGHFANKCTAPENAQKVIKKLIHQVHGSPHGQSQSTDAQDQCAAR
;
A
#
# COMPACT_ATOMS: atom_id res chain seq x y z
N LEU A 1 3.17 42.66 11.54
CA LEU A 1 2.41 43.92 11.52
C LEU A 1 2.50 44.75 10.21
N PRO A 2 3.53 44.67 9.33
CA PRO A 2 3.62 45.62 8.20
C PRO A 2 2.70 45.32 7.01
N LEU A 3 2.18 44.09 6.89
CA LEU A 3 1.41 43.67 5.70
C LEU A 3 -0.01 44.26 5.59
N ASN A 4 -0.63 44.66 6.71
CA ASN A 4 -2.02 45.19 6.69
C ASN A 4 -2.09 46.72 6.58
N LEU A 5 -1.02 47.46 6.93
CA LEU A 5 -1.00 48.93 6.85
C LEU A 5 -0.84 49.44 5.40
N LEU A 6 -0.17 48.67 4.53
CA LEU A 6 0.05 49.05 3.13
C LEU A 6 -1.23 49.05 2.29
N GLY A 7 -2.24 48.25 2.65
CA GLY A 7 -3.48 48.11 1.87
C GLY A 7 -4.44 49.29 1.97
N GLU A 8 -4.40 50.04 3.08
CA GLU A 8 -5.32 51.16 3.36
C GLU A 8 -4.64 52.55 3.36
N GLY A 9 -3.31 52.61 3.15
CA GLY A 9 -2.57 53.86 3.03
C GLY A 9 -2.45 54.67 4.33
N LEU A 10 -2.48 54.00 5.48
CA LEU A 10 -2.40 54.64 6.80
C LEU A 10 -0.95 54.88 7.23
N ASP A 11 -0.71 56.03 7.85
CA ASP A 11 0.58 56.34 8.47
C ASP A 11 0.77 55.48 9.73
N GLN A 12 1.89 54.75 9.79
CA GLN A 12 2.24 53.88 10.91
C GLN A 12 2.33 54.63 12.24
N ALA A 13 2.73 55.92 12.21
CA ALA A 13 2.79 56.75 13.42
C ALA A 13 1.40 57.07 13.99
N HIS A 14 0.33 56.88 13.23
CA HIS A 14 -1.05 57.23 13.59
C HIS A 14 -1.98 56.01 13.60
N ALA A 15 -1.44 54.79 13.52
CA ALA A 15 -2.24 53.58 13.39
C ALA A 15 -2.08 52.65 14.59
N ILE A 16 -3.20 52.05 15.02
CA ILE A 16 -3.24 51.00 16.04
C ILE A 16 -4.08 49.82 15.56
N LEU A 17 -3.79 48.65 16.10
CA LEU A 17 -4.61 47.45 15.91
C LEU A 17 -5.31 47.11 17.23
N VAL A 18 -6.61 46.84 17.18
CA VAL A 18 -7.40 46.45 18.35
C VAL A 18 -7.90 45.03 18.14
N VAL A 19 -7.57 44.13 19.06
CA VAL A 19 -7.87 42.69 18.98
C VAL A 19 -8.84 42.31 20.09
N GLY A 20 -9.79 41.41 19.80
CA GLY A 20 -10.70 40.87 20.80
C GLY A 20 -12.04 41.61 20.90
N VAL A 21 -12.42 42.39 19.89
CA VAL A 21 -13.71 43.09 19.86
C VAL A 21 -14.82 42.11 19.50
N PRO A 22 -15.96 42.03 20.23
CA PRO A 22 -17.08 41.16 19.85
C PRO A 22 -17.67 41.51 18.48
N GLU A 23 -18.21 40.51 17.76
CA GLU A 23 -18.83 40.74 16.44
C GLU A 23 -20.07 41.65 16.49
N GLU A 24 -20.79 41.64 17.61
CA GLU A 24 -22.04 42.40 17.80
C GLU A 24 -21.82 43.88 18.15
N GLU A 25 -20.57 44.31 18.37
CA GLU A 25 -20.28 45.71 18.73
C GLU A 25 -20.28 46.65 17.51
N ASP A 26 -21.00 47.77 17.66
CA ASP A 26 -21.08 48.81 16.64
C ASP A 26 -19.78 49.61 16.56
N LEU A 27 -19.36 49.96 15.33
CA LEU A 27 -18.13 50.72 15.08
C LEU A 27 -18.06 52.04 15.88
N SER A 28 -19.18 52.75 16.03
CA SER A 28 -19.24 54.00 16.81
C SER A 28 -18.94 53.76 18.29
N THR A 29 -19.36 52.63 18.84
CA THR A 29 -19.09 52.26 20.25
C THR A 29 -17.62 51.95 20.44
N VAL A 30 -17.01 51.26 19.47
CA VAL A 30 -15.58 50.96 19.47
C VAL A 30 -14.77 52.26 19.43
N GLU A 31 -15.11 53.19 18.54
CA GLU A 31 -14.47 54.50 18.43
C GLU A 31 -14.59 55.29 19.75
N GLU A 32 -15.80 55.41 20.32
CA GLU A 32 -16.03 56.08 21.61
C GLU A 32 -15.23 55.47 22.77
N THR A 33 -15.07 54.14 22.78
CA THR A 33 -14.33 53.43 23.83
C THR A 33 -12.81 53.66 23.68
N LEU A 34 -12.30 53.69 22.44
CA LEU A 34 -10.88 53.99 22.18
C LEU A 34 -10.54 55.46 22.44
N GLU A 35 -11.48 56.38 22.23
CA GLU A 35 -11.31 57.81 22.53
C GLU A 35 -11.17 58.11 24.04
N GLN A 36 -11.43 57.14 24.93
CA GLN A 36 -11.10 57.26 26.36
C GLN A 36 -9.59 57.33 26.62
N VAL A 37 -8.80 56.73 25.73
CA VAL A 37 -7.34 56.83 25.75
C VAL A 37 -6.97 58.18 25.14
N LYS A 38 -6.89 59.21 25.99
CA LYS A 38 -6.68 60.61 25.57
C LYS A 38 -5.49 60.81 24.63
N THR A 39 -4.48 59.96 24.71
CA THR A 39 -3.27 60.00 23.88
C THR A 39 -3.47 59.53 22.43
N LEU A 40 -4.62 58.95 22.09
CA LEU A 40 -4.99 58.58 20.73
C LEU A 40 -5.76 59.70 20.00
N GLY A 41 -6.30 60.66 20.75
CA GLY A 41 -7.19 61.70 20.23
C GLY A 41 -8.46 61.10 19.61
N LYS A 42 -8.90 61.67 18.47
CA LYS A 42 -10.06 61.16 17.73
C LYS A 42 -9.67 59.88 16.98
N VAL A 43 -10.46 58.81 17.13
CA VAL A 43 -10.16 57.50 16.54
C VAL A 43 -11.19 57.17 15.47
N ARG A 44 -10.74 56.58 14.35
CA ARG A 44 -11.63 56.08 13.30
C ARG A 44 -11.24 54.67 12.87
N VAL A 45 -12.22 53.77 12.81
CA VAL A 45 -12.00 52.42 12.30
C VAL A 45 -11.89 52.47 10.78
N ARG A 46 -10.81 51.92 10.24
CA ARG A 46 -10.51 51.89 8.80
C ARG A 46 -10.68 50.51 8.18
N GLY A 47 -10.29 49.47 8.93
CA GLY A 47 -10.41 48.08 8.51
C GLY A 47 -10.90 47.17 9.64
N LYS A 48 -11.53 46.05 9.29
CA LYS A 48 -11.90 44.99 10.23
C LYS A 48 -11.63 43.61 9.62
N MET A 49 -11.21 42.68 10.47
CA MET A 49 -10.92 41.30 10.12
C MET A 49 -11.51 40.39 11.18
N PHE A 50 -12.26 39.37 10.75
CA PHE A 50 -12.87 38.40 11.66
C PHE A 50 -11.89 37.25 11.94
N ASP A 51 -11.67 36.97 13.22
CA ASP A 51 -10.92 35.81 13.69
C ASP A 51 -11.90 34.69 14.08
N ALA A 52 -11.98 33.67 13.23
CA ALA A 52 -12.86 32.53 13.42
C ALA A 52 -12.49 31.66 14.64
N ASN A 53 -11.24 31.70 15.10
CA ASN A 53 -10.81 30.86 16.22
C ASN A 53 -11.34 31.38 17.55
N ASN A 54 -11.35 32.71 17.70
CA ASN A 54 -11.74 33.39 18.94
C ASN A 54 -13.15 34.00 18.86
N GLN A 55 -13.82 33.93 17.70
CA GLN A 55 -15.11 34.60 17.43
C GLN A 55 -15.07 36.09 17.75
N THR A 56 -13.94 36.75 17.45
CA THR A 56 -13.72 38.18 17.70
C THR A 56 -13.26 38.90 16.44
N LEU A 57 -13.43 40.20 16.42
CA LEU A 57 -12.93 41.12 15.41
C LEU A 57 -11.58 41.67 15.83
N THR A 58 -10.70 41.78 14.83
CA THR A 58 -9.49 42.58 14.85
C THR A 58 -9.72 43.82 13.98
N MET A 59 -9.52 45.00 14.54
CA MET A 59 -9.84 46.26 13.91
C MET A 59 -8.59 47.11 13.72
N LEU A 60 -8.45 47.70 12.53
CA LEU A 60 -7.41 48.65 12.22
C LEU A 60 -7.97 50.06 12.40
N CYS A 61 -7.36 50.83 13.30
CA CYS A 61 -7.85 52.14 13.69
C CYS A 61 -6.80 53.22 13.38
N GLU A 62 -7.27 54.32 12.81
CA GLU A 62 -6.50 55.55 12.60
C GLU A 62 -6.78 56.53 13.75
N CYS A 63 -5.72 57.00 14.36
CA CYS A 63 -5.72 57.96 15.46
C CYS A 63 -5.37 59.35 14.92
N ARG A 64 -5.98 60.39 15.47
CA ARG A 64 -5.65 61.78 15.10
C ARG A 64 -4.28 62.21 15.61
N GLU A 65 -3.87 61.68 16.76
CA GLU A 65 -2.58 61.97 17.40
C GLU A 65 -1.56 60.88 17.06
N ALA A 66 -0.28 61.26 17.03
CA ALA A 66 0.80 60.30 16.85
C ALA A 66 0.88 59.37 18.07
N VAL A 67 0.87 58.08 17.82
CA VAL A 67 0.75 57.03 18.83
C VAL A 67 2.10 56.79 19.50
N ASP A 68 2.18 57.08 20.79
CA ASP A 68 3.34 56.77 21.62
C ASP A 68 3.14 55.43 22.35
N PRO A 69 3.92 54.37 22.03
CA PRO A 69 3.74 53.04 22.60
C PRO A 69 3.92 53.00 24.12
N THR A 70 4.58 54.00 24.71
CA THR A 70 4.78 54.07 26.18
C THR A 70 3.57 54.61 26.94
N LYS A 71 2.64 55.28 26.24
CA LYS A 71 1.48 55.96 26.85
C LYS A 71 0.14 55.32 26.52
N VAL A 72 0.12 54.28 25.68
CA VAL A 72 -1.08 53.54 25.31
C VAL A 72 -1.21 52.31 26.20
N PRO A 73 -2.36 52.10 26.88
CA PRO A 73 -2.56 50.91 27.68
C PRO A 73 -2.66 49.67 26.76
N PRO A 74 -2.03 48.54 27.13
CA PRO A 74 -2.05 47.32 26.31
C PRO A 74 -3.42 46.62 26.34
N GLU A 75 -4.22 46.84 27.40
CA GLU A 75 -5.58 46.31 27.54
C GLU A 75 -6.57 47.45 27.82
N LEU A 76 -7.72 47.38 27.17
CA LEU A 76 -8.84 48.29 27.33
C LEU A 76 -10.10 47.47 27.64
N ILE A 77 -10.95 47.96 28.53
CA ILE A 77 -12.20 47.28 28.89
C ILE A 77 -13.34 48.03 28.21
N SER A 78 -14.17 47.30 27.47
CA SER A 78 -15.36 47.84 26.80
C SER A 78 -16.39 48.36 27.79
N LEU A 79 -17.08 49.44 27.42
CA LEU A 79 -18.04 50.15 28.26
C LEU A 79 -19.38 49.42 28.43
N LYS A 80 -19.75 48.58 27.47
CA LYS A 80 -21.09 47.97 27.43
C LYS A 80 -21.14 46.59 28.08
N ASP A 81 -20.14 45.77 27.81
CA ASP A 81 -20.12 44.33 28.09
C ASP A 81 -18.94 43.91 29.00
N GLY A 82 -18.00 44.83 29.26
CA GLY A 82 -16.80 44.54 30.04
C GLY A 82 -15.80 43.62 29.33
N SER A 83 -15.93 43.43 28.01
CA SER A 83 -14.97 42.64 27.24
C SER A 83 -13.59 43.32 27.22
N LYS A 84 -12.54 42.49 27.26
CA LYS A 84 -11.15 42.96 27.25
C LYS A 84 -10.64 43.02 25.81
N TRP A 85 -10.22 44.20 25.39
CA TRP A 85 -9.63 44.45 24.08
C TRP A 85 -8.13 44.70 24.22
N THR A 86 -7.33 44.13 23.34
CA THR A 86 -5.88 44.31 23.33
C THR A 86 -5.50 45.33 22.27
N ILE A 87 -4.77 46.38 22.67
CA ILE A 87 -4.25 47.39 21.75
C ILE A 87 -2.80 47.05 21.38
N VAL A 88 -2.55 46.91 20.08
CA VAL A 88 -1.22 46.64 19.52
C VAL A 88 -0.77 47.86 18.73
N VAL A 89 0.33 48.47 19.17
CA VAL A 89 0.99 49.60 18.51
C VAL A 89 2.23 49.09 17.79
N ALA A 90 2.55 49.65 16.62
CA ALA A 90 3.77 49.31 15.91
C ALA A 90 4.97 50.02 16.58
N GLU A 91 5.98 49.26 17.03
CA GLU A 91 7.22 49.84 17.55
C GLU A 91 7.96 50.57 16.42
N GLN A 92 8.28 51.86 16.63
CA GLN A 92 9.23 52.55 15.77
C GLN A 92 10.64 52.05 16.10
N GLU A 93 11.32 51.47 15.12
CA GLU A 93 12.69 50.98 15.26
C GLU A 93 13.67 52.15 15.46
N THR A 94 13.92 52.55 16.71
CA THR A 94 15.02 53.47 17.06
C THR A 94 16.40 52.78 17.04
N ASN A 95 16.47 51.49 16.67
CA ASN A 95 17.71 50.70 16.64
C ASN A 95 18.52 50.83 15.35
N SER A 96 18.12 51.73 14.43
CA SER A 96 18.86 51.99 13.18
C SER A 96 20.34 52.28 13.48
N ASP A 97 20.64 53.17 14.42
CA ASP A 97 22.02 53.63 14.64
C ASP A 97 22.94 52.52 15.19
N LEU A 98 22.45 51.69 16.11
CA LEU A 98 23.20 50.56 16.66
C LEU A 98 23.42 49.45 15.63
N PHE A 99 22.47 49.23 14.73
CA PHE A 99 22.62 48.28 13.64
C PHE A 99 23.62 48.80 12.60
N THR A 100 23.52 50.06 12.20
CA THR A 100 24.43 50.68 11.23
C THR A 100 25.86 50.67 11.74
N GLU A 101 26.09 50.93 13.03
CA GLU A 101 27.43 50.89 13.64
C GLU A 101 27.99 49.45 13.70
N LYS A 102 27.15 48.47 14.06
CA LYS A 102 27.55 47.05 14.03
C LYS A 102 27.83 46.56 12.61
N LEU A 103 27.03 46.99 11.65
CA LEU A 103 27.19 46.67 10.24
C LEU A 103 28.49 47.28 9.70
N ASP A 104 28.76 48.54 10.00
CA ASP A 104 29.98 49.22 9.56
C ASP A 104 31.23 48.57 10.16
N ARG A 105 31.16 48.11 11.43
CA ARG A 105 32.22 47.32 12.05
C ARG A 105 32.40 45.94 11.39
N PHE A 106 31.31 45.22 11.16
CA PHE A 106 31.35 43.90 10.50
C PHE A 106 31.92 44.00 9.08
N LEU A 107 31.50 45.01 8.32
CA LEU A 107 32.02 45.24 6.98
C LEU A 107 33.53 45.54 7.01
N ARG A 108 33.99 46.34 7.97
CA ARG A 108 35.43 46.60 8.17
C ARG A 108 36.22 45.33 8.53
N ASP A 109 35.70 44.49 9.41
CA ASP A 109 36.36 43.22 9.79
C ASP A 109 36.48 42.26 8.59
N GLU A 110 35.50 42.28 7.69
CA GLU A 110 35.48 41.51 6.44
C GLU A 110 36.19 42.22 5.28
N GLY A 111 36.80 43.39 5.50
CA GLY A 111 37.51 44.18 4.49
C GLY A 111 36.62 44.78 3.40
N LYS A 112 35.31 44.91 3.66
CA LYS A 112 34.29 45.41 2.72
C LYS A 112 33.78 46.79 3.14
N THR A 113 33.19 47.50 2.18
CA THR A 113 32.63 48.84 2.40
C THR A 113 31.11 48.86 2.18
N LEU A 114 30.44 49.87 2.70
CA LEU A 114 29.00 50.05 2.49
C LEU A 114 28.66 50.21 0.99
N GLU A 115 29.59 50.76 0.19
CA GLU A 115 29.49 50.81 -1.27
C GLU A 115 29.44 49.41 -1.93
N ASP A 116 30.12 48.40 -1.37
CA ASP A 116 30.08 47.03 -1.90
C ASP A 116 28.71 46.38 -1.66
N VAL A 117 28.08 46.71 -0.52
CA VAL A 117 26.70 46.30 -0.23
C VAL A 117 25.72 47.01 -1.15
N LYS A 118 25.87 48.33 -1.38
CA LYS A 118 25.04 49.07 -2.34
C LYS A 118 25.15 48.50 -3.75
N ARG A 119 26.35 48.11 -4.20
CA ARG A 119 26.58 47.47 -5.51
C ARG A 119 25.87 46.11 -5.66
N LEU A 120 25.68 45.37 -4.58
CA LEU A 120 24.91 44.12 -4.57
C LEU A 120 23.40 44.37 -4.62
N CYS A 121 22.95 45.50 -4.07
CA CYS A 121 21.52 45.86 -4.00
C CYS A 121 21.01 46.66 -5.20
N ASP A 122 21.90 47.22 -6.05
CA ASP A 122 21.51 48.03 -7.21
C ASP A 122 21.67 47.24 -8.53
N PRO A 123 20.57 46.83 -9.21
CA PRO A 123 20.65 45.97 -10.40
C PRO A 123 21.13 46.71 -11.67
N ARG A 124 21.45 48.01 -11.60
CA ARG A 124 21.69 48.85 -12.80
C ARG A 124 23.14 49.27 -13.04
N THR A 125 24.08 48.91 -12.18
CA THR A 125 25.53 49.21 -12.39
C THR A 125 26.32 48.04 -12.99
N SER A 126 25.66 46.95 -13.40
CA SER A 126 26.31 45.78 -13.99
C SER A 126 26.69 45.96 -15.46
N TRP A 127 27.59 46.90 -15.81
CA TRP A 127 28.36 46.74 -17.06
C TRP A 127 29.66 47.53 -17.22
N ASN A 128 30.26 48.04 -16.14
CA ASN A 128 31.64 48.53 -16.22
C ASN A 128 32.52 47.67 -15.33
N SER A 129 32.87 46.47 -15.81
CA SER A 129 33.77 45.58 -15.09
C SER A 129 34.88 45.13 -16.02
N SER A 130 36.10 45.53 -15.65
CA SER A 130 37.37 45.05 -16.20
C SER A 130 37.34 43.53 -16.40
N PRO A 131 38.05 43.00 -17.42
CA PRO A 131 38.23 41.56 -17.59
C PRO A 131 38.63 40.83 -16.29
N GLU A 132 39.37 41.49 -15.40
CA GLU A 132 39.80 40.92 -14.12
C GLU A 132 38.66 40.75 -13.12
N SER A 133 37.70 41.66 -13.10
CA SER A 133 36.50 41.54 -12.26
C SER A 133 35.59 40.41 -12.76
N ILE A 134 35.55 40.17 -14.08
CA ILE A 134 34.82 39.03 -14.65
C ILE A 134 35.54 37.73 -14.27
N ILE A 135 36.86 37.66 -14.38
CA ILE A 135 37.64 36.46 -14.02
C ILE A 135 37.54 36.17 -12.51
N TRP A 136 37.61 37.21 -11.67
CA TRP A 136 37.47 37.05 -10.22
C TRP A 136 36.04 36.67 -9.82
N VAL A 137 35.01 37.28 -10.42
CA VAL A 137 33.60 36.92 -10.17
C VAL A 137 33.30 35.51 -10.67
N VAL A 138 33.78 35.12 -11.85
CA VAL A 138 33.62 33.75 -12.36
C VAL A 138 34.40 32.76 -11.49
N GLY A 139 35.61 33.12 -11.03
CA GLY A 139 36.38 32.34 -10.07
C GLY A 139 35.68 32.21 -8.71
N ALA A 140 35.09 33.29 -8.21
CA ALA A 140 34.33 33.31 -6.97
C ALA A 140 33.00 32.56 -7.09
N VAL A 141 32.31 32.60 -8.24
CA VAL A 141 31.07 31.83 -8.51
C VAL A 141 31.37 30.35 -8.68
N LEU A 142 32.53 29.98 -9.22
CA LEU A 142 32.97 28.59 -9.31
C LEU A 142 33.53 28.07 -7.96
N GLN A 143 33.97 28.94 -7.06
CA GLN A 143 34.51 28.58 -5.74
C GLN A 143 33.49 28.71 -4.59
N SER A 144 32.52 29.63 -4.70
CA SER A 144 31.38 29.68 -3.80
C SER A 144 30.42 28.57 -4.24
N LYS A 145 30.39 27.49 -3.46
CA LYS A 145 29.28 26.53 -3.55
C LYS A 145 27.98 27.34 -3.58
N PRO A 146 27.07 27.06 -4.54
CA PRO A 146 25.82 27.79 -4.61
C PRO A 146 25.11 27.67 -3.26
N ASN A 147 24.20 28.59 -2.98
CA ASN A 147 23.33 28.50 -1.82
C ASN A 147 22.45 27.24 -1.97
N GLU A 148 23.03 26.12 -1.53
CA GLU A 148 22.56 24.74 -1.44
C GLU A 148 21.44 24.63 -0.37
N SER A 149 20.49 25.56 -0.38
CA SER A 149 19.28 25.49 0.46
C SER A 149 18.02 25.29 -0.39
N ASN A 150 18.05 25.70 -1.66
CA ASN A 150 16.87 25.71 -2.54
C ASN A 150 16.90 24.68 -3.69
N LEU A 151 17.97 23.89 -3.84
CA LEU A 151 18.01 22.75 -4.78
C LEU A 151 17.65 21.40 -4.11
N TYR A 152 17.36 21.39 -2.82
CA TYR A 152 17.18 20.15 -2.06
C TYR A 152 15.78 19.61 -2.20
N ARG A 153 15.65 18.48 -2.88
CA ARG A 153 14.44 17.66 -2.86
C ARG A 153 14.25 17.17 -1.42
N ARG A 154 13.35 17.81 -0.66
CA ARG A 154 12.93 17.37 0.68
C ARG A 154 12.68 15.86 0.65
N PHE A 155 13.27 15.13 1.60
CA PHE A 155 13.05 13.70 1.74
C PHE A 155 11.56 13.40 1.85
N ARG A 156 11.13 12.32 1.20
CA ARG A 156 9.83 11.75 1.56
C ARG A 156 9.90 11.24 2.99
N ILE A 157 8.75 11.25 3.65
CA ILE A 157 8.68 10.96 5.07
C ILE A 157 8.75 9.45 5.28
N PHE A 158 9.52 9.01 6.27
CA PHE A 158 9.56 7.62 6.74
C PHE A 158 9.15 7.55 8.22
N SER A 159 8.14 6.72 8.52
CA SER A 159 7.63 6.57 9.89
C SER A 159 8.03 5.27 10.59
N GLY A 160 8.51 4.26 9.85
CA GLY A 160 8.75 2.92 10.40
C GLY A 160 7.47 2.10 10.65
N ALA A 161 6.30 2.55 10.20
CA ALA A 161 5.04 1.82 10.34
C ALA A 161 4.82 0.79 9.21
N HIS A 162 4.26 -0.38 9.54
CA HIS A 162 3.87 -1.41 8.57
C HIS A 162 2.38 -1.79 8.71
N PRO A 163 1.59 -1.76 7.61
CA PRO A 163 1.96 -1.38 6.25
C PRO A 163 2.23 0.12 6.11
N THR A 164 3.06 0.50 5.13
CA THR A 164 3.47 1.90 4.90
C THR A 164 2.25 2.79 4.63
N PRO A 165 2.07 3.90 5.37
CA PRO A 165 0.99 4.85 5.14
C PRO A 165 1.02 5.47 3.74
N SER A 166 -0.15 5.83 3.21
CA SER A 166 -0.24 6.47 1.89
C SER A 166 0.46 7.83 1.89
N GLY A 167 1.45 8.00 1.00
CA GLY A 167 2.22 9.25 0.88
C GLY A 167 3.56 9.23 1.62
N GLU A 168 3.89 8.15 2.33
CA GLU A 168 5.19 7.91 2.97
C GLU A 168 6.00 6.87 2.18
N ASP A 169 7.32 6.88 2.36
CA ASP A 169 8.21 5.89 1.75
C ASP A 169 8.41 4.69 2.68
N ASN A 170 8.65 3.52 2.08
CA ASN A 170 9.17 2.37 2.82
C ASN A 170 10.66 2.58 3.14
N LEU A 171 11.20 1.74 4.01
CA LEU A 171 12.59 1.90 4.45
C LEU A 171 13.59 1.85 3.29
N ASP A 172 13.47 0.88 2.39
CA ASP A 172 14.43 0.71 1.28
C ASP A 172 14.47 1.94 0.37
N SER A 173 13.30 2.46 -0.01
CA SER A 173 13.19 3.65 -0.88
C SER A 173 13.71 4.90 -0.18
N TRP A 174 13.46 5.03 1.12
CA TRP A 174 13.97 6.13 1.92
C TRP A 174 15.50 6.05 2.09
N LEU A 175 16.06 4.87 2.34
CA LEU A 175 17.50 4.65 2.46
C LEU A 175 18.24 4.96 1.17
N GLU A 176 17.70 4.56 0.01
CA GLU A 176 18.25 4.95 -1.29
C GLU A 176 18.32 6.46 -1.43
N GLN A 177 17.27 7.18 -1.00
CA GLN A 177 17.25 8.65 -1.05
C GLN A 177 18.29 9.28 -0.12
N VAL A 178 18.43 8.77 1.10
CA VAL A 178 19.38 9.29 2.09
C VAL A 178 20.82 8.99 1.69
N LYS A 179 21.13 7.77 1.24
CA LYS A 179 22.48 7.38 0.81
C LYS A 179 22.93 8.19 -0.41
N PHE A 180 22.04 8.35 -1.40
CA PHE A 180 22.31 9.23 -2.53
C PHE A 180 22.63 10.67 -2.07
N MET A 181 21.92 11.18 -1.06
CA MET A 181 22.20 12.50 -0.51
C MET A 181 23.54 12.55 0.23
N THR A 182 23.87 11.54 1.03
CA THR A 182 25.10 11.55 1.82
C THR A 182 26.34 11.42 0.96
N ASP A 183 26.24 10.73 -0.18
CA ASP A 183 27.35 10.46 -1.09
C ASP A 183 27.59 11.61 -2.08
N GLU A 184 26.51 12.15 -2.69
CA GLU A 184 26.63 13.17 -3.74
C GLU A 184 26.77 14.60 -3.19
N TYR A 185 26.32 14.86 -1.96
CA TYR A 185 26.27 16.23 -1.44
C TYR A 185 27.35 16.51 -0.38
N GLU A 186 28.21 17.49 -0.68
CA GLU A 186 29.27 17.99 0.19
C GLU A 186 28.75 18.99 1.24
N CYS A 187 27.89 18.52 2.14
CA CYS A 187 27.40 19.28 3.30
C CYS A 187 27.97 18.75 4.62
N SER A 188 27.88 19.57 5.69
CA SER A 188 28.39 19.20 7.01
C SER A 188 27.59 18.03 7.61
N ASP A 189 28.25 17.20 8.42
CA ASP A 189 27.60 16.06 9.10
C ASP A 189 26.38 16.49 9.94
N LYS A 190 26.50 17.64 10.62
CA LYS A 190 25.40 18.23 11.40
C LYS A 190 24.16 18.51 10.55
N GLU A 191 24.35 19.00 9.33
CA GLU A 191 23.24 19.22 8.40
C GLU A 191 22.68 17.91 7.84
N LYS A 192 23.53 16.92 7.56
CA LYS A 192 23.08 15.57 7.16
C LYS A 192 22.20 14.96 8.25
N CYS A 193 22.65 15.01 9.50
CA CYS A 193 21.90 14.57 10.68
C CYS A 193 20.55 15.31 10.82
N GLN A 194 20.56 16.64 10.70
CA GLN A 194 19.35 17.45 10.80
C GLN A 194 18.32 17.07 9.72
N ARG A 195 18.76 16.92 8.46
CA ARG A 195 17.88 16.54 7.35
C ARG A 195 17.32 15.12 7.50
N ILE A 196 18.13 14.18 7.99
CA ILE A 196 17.67 12.83 8.32
C ILE A 196 16.55 12.91 9.35
N ILE A 197 16.77 13.63 10.47
CA ILE A 197 15.76 13.77 11.53
C ILE A 197 14.46 14.41 11.00
N GLU A 198 14.55 15.43 10.16
CA GLU A 198 13.38 16.11 9.55
C GLU A 198 12.55 15.23 8.61
N SER A 199 13.15 14.17 8.08
CA SER A 199 12.49 13.21 7.19
C SER A 199 11.76 12.08 7.94
N LEU A 200 11.93 12.00 9.26
CA LEU A 200 11.42 10.90 10.07
C LEU A 200 10.16 11.27 10.85
N LYS A 201 9.30 10.29 11.08
CA LYS A 201 8.13 10.41 11.97
C LYS A 201 7.93 9.14 12.80
N GLY A 202 7.04 9.22 13.79
CA GLY A 202 6.58 8.08 14.56
C GLY A 202 7.72 7.25 15.17
N PRO A 203 7.63 5.91 15.14
CA PRO A 203 8.66 5.01 15.65
C PRO A 203 10.08 5.30 15.14
N ALA A 204 10.22 5.66 13.86
CA ALA A 204 11.54 5.93 13.28
C ALA A 204 12.21 7.17 13.87
N LEU A 205 11.44 8.21 14.16
CA LEU A 205 11.95 9.40 14.83
C LEU A 205 12.36 9.11 16.28
N GLU A 206 11.58 8.28 17.00
CA GLU A 206 11.86 7.89 18.39
C GLU A 206 13.20 7.16 18.52
N ILE A 207 13.53 6.26 17.60
CA ILE A 207 14.83 5.57 17.57
C ILE A 207 15.98 6.56 17.46
N ASN A 208 15.93 7.50 16.50
CA ASN A 208 17.02 8.47 16.35
C ASN A 208 17.12 9.45 17.52
N GLN A 209 15.99 9.79 18.16
CA GLN A 209 16.02 10.54 19.41
C GLN A 209 16.71 9.75 20.52
N ALA A 210 16.44 8.45 20.64
CA ALA A 210 17.11 7.59 21.61
C ALA A 210 18.63 7.50 21.36
N VAL A 211 19.05 7.31 20.10
CA VAL A 211 20.47 7.30 19.70
C VAL A 211 21.16 8.61 20.10
N ARG A 212 20.53 9.76 19.84
CA ARG A 212 21.07 11.07 20.22
C ARG A 212 21.19 11.25 21.73
N MET A 213 20.25 10.72 22.51
CA MET A 213 20.28 10.77 23.97
C MET A 213 21.38 9.86 24.55
N SER A 214 21.64 8.72 23.92
CA SER A 214 22.71 7.79 24.31
C SER A 214 24.09 8.25 23.86
N ASN A 215 24.19 8.86 22.68
CA ASN A 215 25.44 9.35 22.10
C ASN A 215 25.25 10.74 21.45
N PRO A 216 25.60 11.83 22.17
CA PRO A 216 25.51 13.20 21.64
C PRO A 216 26.47 13.50 20.48
N MET A 217 27.48 12.65 20.24
CA MET A 217 28.45 12.78 19.16
C MET A 217 28.15 11.83 17.98
N ALA A 218 26.96 11.22 17.96
CA ALA A 218 26.53 10.36 16.87
C ALA A 218 26.51 11.12 15.53
N ASN A 219 27.07 10.50 14.50
CA ASN A 219 27.13 11.05 13.15
C ASN A 219 25.94 10.56 12.29
N HIS A 220 25.85 11.02 11.03
CA HIS A 220 24.75 10.61 10.14
C HIS A 220 24.72 9.10 9.85
N VAL A 221 25.89 8.45 9.83
CA VAL A 221 26.03 7.00 9.62
C VAL A 221 25.44 6.24 10.81
N ASP A 222 25.68 6.70 12.04
CA ASP A 222 25.13 6.07 13.25
C ASP A 222 23.60 6.13 13.27
N TYR A 223 23.00 7.25 12.84
CA TYR A 223 21.55 7.37 12.71
C TYR A 223 20.97 6.46 11.61
N ILE A 224 21.61 6.39 10.45
CA ILE A 224 21.19 5.49 9.37
C ILE A 224 21.29 4.04 9.83
N GLN A 225 22.43 3.66 10.43
CA GLN A 225 22.68 2.32 10.93
C GLN A 225 21.67 1.91 12.01
N ALA A 226 21.30 2.82 12.92
CA ALA A 226 20.30 2.54 13.94
C ALA A 226 18.92 2.25 13.33
N LEU A 227 18.51 3.02 12.32
CA LEU A 227 17.26 2.80 11.58
C LEU A 227 17.31 1.50 10.75
N GLU A 228 18.42 1.22 10.07
CA GLU A 228 18.66 -0.05 9.38
C GLU A 228 18.71 -1.25 10.33
N SER A 229 19.12 -1.06 11.59
CA SER A 229 19.16 -2.17 12.56
C SER A 229 17.81 -2.41 13.22
N THR A 230 16.94 -1.40 13.29
CA THR A 230 15.65 -1.45 13.99
C THR A 230 14.46 -1.71 13.05
N PHE A 231 14.44 -1.02 11.91
CA PHE A 231 13.43 -1.18 10.86
C PHE A 231 13.98 -1.90 9.65
N GLY A 232 15.29 -1.83 9.43
CA GLY A 232 15.91 -2.65 8.41
C GLY A 232 15.64 -4.09 8.74
N THR A 233 15.24 -4.75 7.69
CA THR A 233 14.63 -6.03 7.75
C THR A 233 15.69 -7.03 8.21
N ALA A 234 15.75 -7.23 9.52
CA ALA A 234 15.46 -8.56 10.03
C ALA A 234 13.98 -8.88 9.74
N GLU A 235 13.49 -8.69 8.50
CA GLU A 235 12.45 -9.57 7.98
C GLU A 235 13.15 -10.89 8.09
N SER A 236 12.72 -11.63 9.11
CA SER A 236 13.21 -12.95 9.47
C SER A 236 13.69 -13.58 8.18
N ALA A 237 14.99 -13.86 8.02
CA ALA A 237 15.50 -14.48 6.80
C ALA A 237 14.55 -15.63 6.39
N HIS A 238 13.93 -16.27 7.37
CA HIS A 238 12.74 -17.10 7.25
C HIS A 238 11.63 -16.60 6.29
N SER A 239 11.00 -15.42 6.43
CA SER A 239 9.87 -14.99 5.58
C SER A 239 10.26 -14.81 4.11
N GLU A 240 11.45 -14.27 3.83
CA GLU A 240 11.96 -14.22 2.45
C GLU A 240 12.42 -15.59 1.95
N LEU A 241 12.97 -16.42 2.83
CA LEU A 241 13.36 -17.81 2.55
C LEU A 241 12.21 -18.80 2.76
N CYS A 242 10.94 -18.36 2.81
CA CYS A 242 9.76 -19.20 2.90
C CYS A 242 8.80 -18.94 1.74
N ILE A 243 7.97 -19.94 1.45
CA ILE A 243 6.88 -19.83 0.47
C ILE A 243 5.88 -18.75 0.94
N ARG A 244 5.50 -17.86 0.03
CA ARG A 244 4.44 -16.87 0.25
C ARG A 244 3.06 -17.50 0.07
N GLN A 245 2.03 -16.94 0.69
CA GLN A 245 0.66 -17.42 0.52
C GLN A 245 0.26 -17.49 -0.96
N GLY A 246 -0.09 -18.69 -1.44
CA GLY A 246 -0.48 -18.95 -2.83
C GLY A 246 0.68 -18.99 -3.84
N GLU A 247 1.94 -18.91 -3.41
CA GLU A 247 3.12 -19.13 -4.26
C GLU A 247 3.35 -20.63 -4.45
N CYS A 248 3.57 -21.07 -5.70
CA CYS A 248 3.96 -22.45 -5.97
C CYS A 248 5.46 -22.67 -5.71
N LEU A 249 5.86 -23.91 -5.43
CA LEU A 249 7.22 -24.28 -5.06
C LEU A 249 8.24 -23.89 -6.12
N SER A 250 7.89 -23.99 -7.41
CA SER A 250 8.74 -23.55 -8.52
C SER A 250 9.01 -22.05 -8.53
N ASN A 251 8.01 -21.21 -8.24
CA ASN A 251 8.19 -19.76 -8.15
C ASN A 251 9.02 -19.37 -6.92
N PHE A 252 8.81 -20.07 -5.80
CA PHE A 252 9.63 -19.89 -4.62
C PHE A 252 11.10 -20.23 -4.90
N LEU A 253 11.40 -21.33 -5.59
CA LEU A 253 12.77 -21.69 -5.98
C LEU A 253 13.41 -20.61 -6.88
N LEU A 254 12.66 -20.08 -7.87
CA LEU A 254 13.15 -18.99 -8.73
C LEU A 254 13.51 -17.72 -7.92
N ARG A 255 12.69 -17.39 -6.91
CA ARG A 255 12.91 -16.25 -6.03
C ARG A 255 14.12 -16.48 -5.12
N LEU A 256 14.20 -17.66 -4.51
CA LEU A 256 15.33 -18.09 -3.69
C LEU A 256 16.65 -18.02 -4.44
N GLU A 257 16.69 -18.49 -5.69
CA GLU A 257 17.88 -18.48 -6.53
C GLU A 257 18.37 -17.04 -6.80
N ARG A 258 17.46 -16.08 -7.00
CA ARG A 258 17.84 -14.66 -7.15
C ARG A 258 18.45 -14.08 -5.88
N LEU A 259 17.95 -14.48 -4.71
CA LEU A 259 18.49 -14.06 -3.42
C LEU A 259 19.88 -14.65 -3.19
N LEU A 260 20.06 -15.95 -3.44
CA LEU A 260 21.34 -16.62 -3.29
C LEU A 260 22.41 -16.09 -4.24
N ASN A 261 22.06 -15.79 -5.49
CA ASN A 261 23.00 -15.18 -6.45
C ASN A 261 23.55 -13.82 -5.97
N LYS A 262 22.75 -13.01 -5.26
CA LYS A 262 23.24 -11.77 -4.65
C LYS A 262 24.27 -12.04 -3.55
N VAL A 263 24.12 -13.13 -2.80
CA VAL A 263 25.06 -13.53 -1.73
C VAL A 263 26.34 -14.11 -2.30
N VAL A 264 26.25 -14.90 -3.38
CA VAL A 264 27.41 -15.41 -4.13
C VAL A 264 28.21 -14.25 -4.73
N GLN A 265 27.55 -13.26 -5.33
CA GLN A 265 28.22 -12.07 -5.89
C GLN A 265 28.96 -11.24 -4.83
N LYS A 266 28.47 -11.24 -3.58
CA LYS A 266 29.13 -10.58 -2.44
C LYS A 266 30.28 -11.41 -1.84
N GLY A 267 30.55 -12.60 -2.38
CA GLY A 267 31.64 -13.48 -1.94
C GLY A 267 31.40 -14.19 -0.59
N SER A 268 30.17 -14.16 -0.07
CA SER A 268 29.85 -14.80 1.23
C SER A 268 29.46 -16.27 1.11
N LEU A 269 29.22 -16.75 -0.12
CA LEU A 269 28.90 -18.14 -0.46
C LEU A 269 29.76 -18.55 -1.66
N GLN A 270 30.39 -19.72 -1.59
CA GLN A 270 31.13 -20.28 -2.71
C GLN A 270 30.18 -20.75 -3.81
N VAL A 271 30.60 -20.66 -5.07
CA VAL A 271 29.79 -21.09 -6.22
C VAL A 271 29.46 -22.59 -6.13
N ASP A 272 30.40 -23.39 -5.62
CA ASP A 272 30.25 -24.84 -5.48
C ASP A 272 29.21 -25.24 -4.44
N GLU A 273 28.98 -24.37 -3.43
CA GLU A 273 28.01 -24.57 -2.36
C GLU A 273 26.61 -24.02 -2.70
N ALA A 274 26.47 -23.30 -3.82
CA ALA A 274 25.23 -22.60 -4.17
C ALA A 274 24.04 -23.55 -4.34
N ASN A 275 24.23 -24.69 -5.03
CA ASN A 275 23.18 -25.70 -5.20
C ASN A 275 22.78 -26.35 -3.87
N GLN A 276 23.76 -26.58 -2.98
CA GLN A 276 23.51 -27.13 -1.66
C GLN A 276 22.71 -26.14 -0.80
N ALA A 277 23.12 -24.87 -0.77
CA ALA A 277 22.40 -23.82 -0.07
C ALA A 277 20.98 -23.63 -0.62
N SER A 278 20.82 -23.66 -1.95
CA SER A 278 19.51 -23.59 -2.62
C SER A 278 18.59 -24.74 -2.20
N LEU A 279 19.09 -25.98 -2.21
CA LEU A 279 18.32 -27.15 -1.76
C LEU A 279 17.98 -27.07 -0.25
N GLU A 280 18.91 -26.66 0.59
CA GLU A 280 18.68 -26.56 2.03
C GLU A 280 17.62 -25.50 2.38
N GLN A 281 17.72 -24.32 1.77
CA GLN A 281 16.76 -23.24 2.00
C GLN A 281 15.40 -23.56 1.39
N LEU A 282 15.36 -24.26 0.26
CA LEU A 282 14.11 -24.77 -0.31
C LEU A 282 13.39 -25.69 0.70
N ILE A 283 14.11 -26.64 1.32
CA ILE A 283 13.52 -27.56 2.30
C ILE A 283 13.11 -26.85 3.59
N LYS A 284 13.85 -25.83 4.02
CA LYS A 284 13.52 -25.03 5.22
C LYS A 284 12.32 -24.12 4.98
N GLY A 285 12.19 -23.60 3.76
CA GLY A 285 11.20 -22.59 3.37
C GLY A 285 9.85 -23.11 2.88
N ALA A 286 9.82 -24.35 2.40
CA ALA A 286 8.64 -24.93 1.79
C ALA A 286 7.72 -25.63 2.82
N THR A 287 7.37 -24.93 3.90
CA THR A 287 6.56 -25.44 5.02
C THR A 287 5.15 -25.89 4.63
N GLU A 288 4.57 -25.32 3.57
CA GLU A 288 3.23 -25.65 3.10
C GLU A 288 3.22 -26.71 1.98
N SER A 289 4.39 -27.14 1.47
CA SER A 289 4.53 -28.03 0.31
C SER A 289 5.13 -29.41 0.68
N ASP A 290 4.96 -29.84 1.92
CA ASP A 290 5.57 -31.08 2.46
C ASP A 290 5.33 -32.33 1.61
N PHE A 291 4.17 -32.43 0.95
CA PHE A 291 3.84 -33.56 0.09
C PHE A 291 4.73 -33.63 -1.16
N ILE A 292 4.92 -32.51 -1.86
CA ILE A 292 5.82 -32.42 -3.03
C ILE A 292 7.26 -32.70 -2.59
N LEU A 293 7.69 -32.13 -1.45
CA LEU A 293 9.03 -32.33 -0.89
C LEU A 293 9.31 -33.82 -0.61
N LEU A 294 8.30 -34.53 -0.09
CA LEU A 294 8.38 -35.96 0.19
C LEU A 294 8.42 -36.78 -1.11
N GLN A 295 7.57 -36.49 -2.09
CA GLN A 295 7.53 -37.21 -3.37
C GLN A 295 8.84 -37.08 -4.15
N LEU A 296 9.45 -35.89 -4.14
CA LEU A 296 10.72 -35.63 -4.79
C LEU A 296 11.94 -36.15 -4.00
N GLY A 297 11.74 -36.59 -2.76
CA GLY A 297 12.81 -37.11 -1.91
C GLY A 297 13.91 -36.08 -1.61
N LEU A 298 13.58 -34.78 -1.58
CA LEU A 298 14.58 -33.69 -1.54
C LEU A 298 15.49 -33.75 -0.30
N ARG A 299 14.97 -34.27 0.82
CA ARG A 299 15.77 -34.48 2.05
C ARG A 299 16.89 -35.51 1.87
N GLY A 300 16.72 -36.49 0.99
CA GLY A 300 17.73 -37.50 0.67
C GLY A 300 18.81 -37.00 -0.29
N LYS A 301 18.54 -35.94 -1.06
CA LYS A 301 19.48 -35.36 -2.03
C LYS A 301 20.46 -34.35 -1.43
N ARG A 302 20.50 -34.20 -0.10
CA ARG A 302 21.35 -33.20 0.58
C ARG A 302 22.85 -33.44 0.41
N SER A 303 23.28 -34.70 0.25
CA SER A 303 24.69 -35.06 0.07
C SER A 303 25.20 -34.84 -1.36
N ASP A 304 24.29 -34.82 -2.33
CA ASP A 304 24.60 -34.61 -3.76
C ASP A 304 23.45 -33.78 -4.37
N PRO A 305 23.49 -32.44 -4.19
CA PRO A 305 22.37 -31.59 -4.55
C PRO A 305 22.25 -31.47 -6.09
N PRO A 306 21.04 -31.61 -6.65
CA PRO A 306 20.82 -31.40 -8.07
C PRO A 306 21.11 -29.95 -8.45
N THR A 307 21.48 -29.73 -9.71
CA THR A 307 21.59 -28.37 -10.26
C THR A 307 20.24 -27.67 -10.25
N PHE A 308 20.26 -26.33 -10.16
CA PHE A 308 19.05 -25.50 -10.18
C PHE A 308 18.07 -25.87 -11.30
N LEU A 309 18.55 -26.07 -12.53
CA LEU A 309 17.69 -26.40 -13.67
C LEU A 309 17.07 -27.80 -13.57
N SER A 310 17.83 -28.78 -13.07
CA SER A 310 17.32 -30.13 -12.84
C SER A 310 16.24 -30.12 -11.76
N LEU A 311 16.51 -29.43 -10.65
CA LEU A 311 15.58 -29.30 -9.53
C LEU A 311 14.29 -28.57 -9.93
N LEU A 312 14.42 -27.47 -10.68
CA LEU A 312 13.26 -26.71 -11.17
C LEU A 312 12.38 -27.53 -12.10
N LYS A 313 12.98 -28.36 -12.96
CA LYS A 313 12.26 -29.28 -13.85
C LYS A 313 11.47 -30.32 -13.05
N GLU A 314 12.14 -31.01 -12.11
CA GLU A 314 11.50 -32.02 -11.25
C GLU A 314 10.32 -31.45 -10.47
N ILE A 315 10.48 -30.24 -9.91
CA ILE A 315 9.41 -29.56 -9.16
C ILE A 315 8.21 -29.27 -10.06
N ARG A 316 8.42 -28.71 -11.26
CA ARG A 316 7.31 -28.40 -12.19
C ARG A 316 6.54 -29.65 -12.61
N GLU A 317 7.25 -30.75 -12.85
CA GLU A 317 6.62 -32.04 -13.20
C GLU A 317 5.79 -32.60 -12.04
N GLU A 318 6.25 -32.46 -10.79
CA GLU A 318 5.47 -32.89 -9.62
C GLU A 318 4.30 -31.95 -9.31
N GLU A 319 4.46 -30.64 -9.45
CA GLU A 319 3.38 -29.66 -9.32
C GLU A 319 2.24 -29.94 -10.32
N GLU A 320 2.57 -30.26 -11.57
CA GLU A 320 1.58 -30.63 -12.58
C GLU A 320 0.87 -31.94 -12.24
N ARG A 321 1.63 -32.94 -11.77
CA ARG A 321 1.07 -34.23 -11.32
C ARG A 321 0.14 -34.05 -10.12
N GLU A 322 0.51 -33.20 -9.18
CA GLU A 322 -0.34 -32.87 -8.04
C GLU A 322 -1.59 -32.11 -8.47
N ALA A 323 -1.45 -31.10 -9.34
CA ALA A 323 -2.59 -30.37 -9.88
C ALA A 323 -3.57 -31.30 -10.63
N ALA A 324 -3.07 -32.28 -11.39
CA ALA A 324 -3.89 -33.31 -12.03
C ALA A 324 -4.63 -34.19 -11.00
N ARG A 325 -3.94 -34.63 -9.93
CA ARG A 325 -4.56 -35.36 -8.81
C ARG A 325 -5.62 -34.55 -8.08
N GLN A 326 -5.38 -33.26 -7.85
CA GLN A 326 -6.34 -32.37 -7.20
C GLN A 326 -7.59 -32.14 -8.08
N LYS A 327 -7.43 -32.06 -9.41
CA LYS A 327 -8.57 -31.99 -10.35
C LYS A 327 -9.44 -33.27 -10.29
N LEU A 328 -8.83 -34.44 -10.12
CA LEU A 328 -9.53 -35.72 -9.95
C LEU A 328 -10.24 -35.84 -8.58
N LYS A 329 -9.70 -35.19 -7.54
CA LYS A 329 -10.26 -35.19 -6.17
C LYS A 329 -11.41 -34.19 -5.98
N LYS A 330 -11.53 -33.16 -6.83
CA LYS A 330 -12.72 -32.30 -6.82
C LYS A 330 -13.91 -33.14 -7.26
N PRO A 331 -14.99 -33.27 -6.46
CA PRO A 331 -16.20 -33.91 -6.95
C PRO A 331 -16.60 -33.14 -8.20
N ALA A 332 -16.69 -33.84 -9.34
CA ALA A 332 -17.15 -33.25 -10.58
C ALA A 332 -18.39 -32.42 -10.26
N GLN A 333 -18.30 -31.11 -10.48
CA GLN A 333 -19.40 -30.19 -10.32
C GLN A 333 -20.56 -30.78 -11.10
N ARG A 334 -21.56 -31.32 -10.39
CA ARG A 334 -22.81 -31.78 -11.00
C ARG A 334 -23.28 -30.59 -11.82
N GLN A 335 -23.21 -30.71 -13.14
CA GLN A 335 -23.84 -29.75 -14.03
C GLN A 335 -25.29 -29.66 -13.56
N TYR A 336 -25.67 -28.47 -13.10
CA TYR A 336 -27.06 -28.15 -12.83
C TYR A 336 -27.78 -28.22 -14.18
N VAL A 337 -28.33 -29.38 -14.50
CA VAL A 337 -29.37 -29.49 -15.52
C VAL A 337 -30.60 -28.85 -14.89
N HIS A 338 -31.08 -27.78 -15.52
CA HIS A 338 -32.27 -27.05 -15.08
C HIS A 338 -33.45 -28.04 -14.99
N ALA A 339 -33.92 -28.30 -13.78
CA ALA A 339 -35.11 -29.11 -13.57
C ALA A 339 -36.33 -28.31 -14.08
N VAL A 340 -36.92 -28.76 -15.17
CA VAL A 340 -38.34 -28.56 -15.44
C VAL A 340 -39.06 -29.67 -14.69
N GLN A 341 -40.03 -29.28 -13.86
CA GLN A 341 -40.84 -30.19 -13.05
C GLN A 341 -41.55 -31.22 -13.94
N VAL A 342 -41.25 -32.51 -13.74
CA VAL A 342 -42.24 -33.59 -13.83
C VAL A 342 -41.95 -34.57 -12.70
N ALA A 343 -42.89 -34.66 -11.77
CA ALA A 343 -42.88 -35.65 -10.70
C ALA A 343 -43.25 -37.01 -11.29
N SER A 344 -42.32 -37.97 -11.39
CA SER A 344 -42.62 -39.42 -11.49
C SER A 344 -41.38 -40.34 -11.61
N GLU A 345 -40.38 -40.26 -10.73
CA GLU A 345 -39.32 -41.31 -10.69
C GLU A 345 -38.93 -41.80 -9.29
N THR A 346 -39.40 -41.15 -8.22
CA THR A 346 -39.15 -41.61 -6.83
C THR A 346 -40.05 -42.76 -6.40
N ASP A 347 -41.31 -42.84 -6.85
CA ASP A 347 -42.21 -43.93 -6.45
C ASP A 347 -41.83 -45.29 -7.05
N SER A 348 -41.14 -45.33 -8.20
CA SER A 348 -40.76 -46.59 -8.85
C SER A 348 -39.61 -47.30 -8.15
N ARG A 349 -38.66 -46.55 -7.58
CA ARG A 349 -37.50 -47.12 -6.87
C ARG A 349 -37.84 -47.55 -5.45
N ASP A 350 -38.70 -46.80 -4.75
CA ASP A 350 -39.16 -47.16 -3.42
C ASP A 350 -40.13 -48.35 -3.45
N CYS A 351 -40.96 -48.47 -4.50
CA CYS A 351 -41.80 -49.64 -4.72
C CYS A 351 -40.97 -50.90 -5.02
N GLN A 352 -39.98 -50.81 -5.93
CA GLN A 352 -39.09 -51.94 -6.25
C GLN A 352 -38.23 -52.36 -5.04
N GLN A 353 -37.75 -51.41 -4.25
CA GLN A 353 -36.94 -51.71 -3.06
C GLN A 353 -37.78 -52.38 -1.96
N HIS A 354 -39.07 -52.03 -1.84
CA HIS A 354 -40.00 -52.71 -0.93
C HIS A 354 -40.37 -54.12 -1.43
N GLU A 355 -40.55 -54.29 -2.74
CA GLU A 355 -40.85 -55.58 -3.38
C GLU A 355 -39.70 -56.59 -3.23
N PHE A 356 -38.45 -56.16 -3.47
CA PHE A 356 -37.27 -56.99 -3.23
C PHE A 356 -37.08 -57.33 -1.74
N GLN A 357 -37.44 -56.42 -0.82
CA GLN A 357 -37.39 -56.72 0.61
C GLN A 357 -38.44 -57.78 1.02
N SER A 358 -39.64 -57.71 0.46
CA SER A 358 -40.67 -58.74 0.67
C SER A 358 -40.28 -60.10 0.07
N GLU A 359 -39.67 -60.13 -1.12
CA GLU A 359 -39.18 -61.38 -1.73
C GLU A 359 -38.04 -62.02 -0.93
N ILE A 360 -37.11 -61.22 -0.41
CA ILE A 360 -36.03 -61.71 0.45
C ILE A 360 -36.60 -62.29 1.77
N GLN A 361 -37.69 -61.74 2.27
CA GLN A 361 -38.34 -62.23 3.49
C GLN A 361 -39.08 -63.56 3.25
N VAL A 362 -39.79 -63.67 2.13
CA VAL A 362 -40.44 -64.92 1.71
C VAL A 362 -39.41 -66.02 1.40
N LEU A 363 -38.29 -65.69 0.76
CA LEU A 363 -37.20 -66.63 0.51
C LEU A 363 -36.51 -67.10 1.81
N LYS A 364 -36.39 -66.23 2.82
CA LYS A 364 -35.89 -66.60 4.14
C LYS A 364 -36.85 -67.52 4.89
N GLU A 365 -38.16 -67.36 4.72
CA GLU A 365 -39.17 -68.25 5.30
C GLU A 365 -39.19 -69.61 4.58
N LYS A 366 -39.14 -69.63 3.24
CA LYS A 366 -39.00 -70.87 2.47
C LYS A 366 -37.70 -71.62 2.81
N LEU A 367 -36.60 -70.93 3.08
CA LEU A 367 -35.35 -71.56 3.54
C LEU A 367 -35.47 -72.12 4.96
N LYS A 368 -36.22 -71.48 5.85
CA LYS A 368 -36.51 -72.02 7.19
C LYS A 368 -37.46 -73.23 7.13
N GLU A 369 -38.36 -73.26 6.15
CA GLU A 369 -39.31 -74.36 5.95
C GLU A 369 -38.65 -75.58 5.30
N LEU A 370 -37.79 -75.35 4.29
CA LEU A 370 -36.92 -76.39 3.70
C LEU A 370 -35.88 -76.92 4.71
N SER A 371 -35.42 -76.08 5.64
CA SER A 371 -34.58 -76.50 6.77
C SER A 371 -35.34 -77.29 7.84
N LYS A 372 -36.68 -77.18 7.90
CA LYS A 372 -37.53 -77.96 8.82
C LYS A 372 -38.03 -79.26 8.18
N GLN A 373 -38.11 -79.34 6.86
CA GLN A 373 -38.41 -80.57 6.12
C GLN A 373 -37.22 -81.54 5.98
N SER A 374 -36.01 -81.15 6.39
CA SER A 374 -34.80 -81.99 6.32
C SER A 374 -34.50 -82.80 7.61
N HIS A 375 -35.46 -82.88 8.54
CA HIS A 375 -35.36 -83.75 9.72
C HIS A 375 -36.58 -84.67 9.88
N SER A 376 -36.78 -85.59 8.94
CA SER A 376 -37.47 -86.87 9.19
C SER A 376 -37.29 -87.83 8.01
N THR A 377 -36.26 -88.66 8.04
CA THR A 377 -36.29 -90.09 7.65
C THR A 377 -34.93 -90.73 7.90
N GLU A 378 -34.92 -91.76 8.75
CA GLU A 378 -33.80 -92.67 8.98
C GLU A 378 -33.62 -93.63 7.78
N SER A 379 -32.37 -93.97 7.44
CA SER A 379 -31.82 -95.34 7.57
C SER A 379 -30.61 -95.63 6.65
N SER A 380 -29.61 -96.25 7.27
CA SER A 380 -28.68 -97.27 6.75
C SER A 380 -27.99 -97.13 5.38
N HIS A 381 -26.67 -96.87 5.37
CA HIS A 381 -25.60 -97.87 5.11
C HIS A 381 -24.22 -97.24 4.82
N LYS A 382 -23.25 -97.61 5.66
CA LYS A 382 -21.84 -97.99 5.39
C LYS A 382 -21.00 -97.26 4.30
N LYS A 383 -20.08 -96.40 4.79
CA LYS A 383 -18.61 -96.37 4.57
C LYS A 383 -18.06 -96.42 3.12
N MET A 384 -17.48 -95.31 2.65
CA MET A 384 -16.03 -95.19 2.34
C MET A 384 -15.55 -93.76 1.96
N SER A 385 -14.38 -93.42 2.50
CA SER A 385 -13.29 -92.54 2.00
C SER A 385 -13.47 -91.01 1.84
N ARG A 386 -12.73 -90.29 2.71
CA ARG A 386 -11.59 -89.37 2.42
C ARG A 386 -11.74 -87.86 2.79
N GLU A 387 -10.94 -87.49 3.78
CA GLU A 387 -10.19 -86.23 4.05
C GLU A 387 -10.85 -84.84 4.24
N LYS A 388 -10.35 -84.19 5.32
CA LYS A 388 -10.16 -82.75 5.61
C LYS A 388 -11.35 -81.88 6.06
N LYS A 389 -11.31 -81.49 7.35
CA LYS A 389 -11.90 -80.24 7.88
C LYS A 389 -11.24 -79.85 9.22
N LYS A 390 -10.44 -78.78 9.22
CA LYS A 390 -10.23 -77.88 10.37
C LYS A 390 -9.57 -76.58 9.89
N GLU A 391 -10.37 -75.66 9.35
CA GLU A 391 -9.99 -74.25 9.13
C GLU A 391 -11.26 -73.51 8.64
N LYS A 392 -12.08 -73.04 9.58
CA LYS A 392 -13.20 -72.12 9.29
C LYS A 392 -13.72 -71.37 10.54
N SER A 393 -13.12 -71.56 11.73
CA SER A 393 -13.54 -70.87 12.95
C SER A 393 -12.86 -69.52 13.17
N ASP A 394 -11.63 -69.32 12.68
CA ASP A 394 -10.81 -68.20 13.15
C ASP A 394 -11.08 -66.87 12.43
N THR A 395 -11.45 -66.92 11.15
CA THR A 395 -11.69 -65.70 10.35
C THR A 395 -12.97 -64.95 10.71
N SER A 396 -13.95 -65.63 11.32
CA SER A 396 -15.20 -64.98 11.76
C SER A 396 -15.03 -64.17 13.05
N SER A 397 -14.08 -64.55 13.90
CA SER A 397 -13.81 -63.85 15.16
C SER A 397 -13.04 -62.55 14.93
N GLU A 398 -12.04 -62.59 14.06
CA GLU A 398 -11.16 -61.47 13.76
C GLU A 398 -11.89 -60.32 13.03
N VAL A 399 -12.79 -60.67 12.10
CA VAL A 399 -13.64 -59.69 11.39
C VAL A 399 -14.66 -59.03 12.34
N GLN A 400 -15.09 -59.73 13.40
CA GLN A 400 -15.98 -59.15 14.41
C GLN A 400 -15.23 -58.23 15.37
N GLN A 401 -13.97 -58.55 15.71
CA GLN A 401 -13.10 -57.73 16.53
C GLN A 401 -12.75 -56.40 15.86
N LEU A 402 -12.34 -56.44 14.58
CA LEU A 402 -12.02 -55.25 13.79
C LEU A 402 -13.23 -54.32 13.58
N ARG A 403 -14.44 -54.89 13.42
CA ARG A 403 -15.67 -54.08 13.33
C ARG A 403 -16.01 -53.36 14.63
N LYS A 404 -15.57 -53.88 15.78
CA LYS A 404 -15.80 -53.28 17.09
C LYS A 404 -14.83 -52.13 17.34
N GLU A 405 -13.56 -52.31 17.00
CA GLU A 405 -12.52 -51.26 17.09
C GLU A 405 -12.81 -50.05 16.19
N VAL A 406 -13.29 -50.29 14.96
CA VAL A 406 -13.66 -49.20 14.04
C VAL A 406 -14.86 -48.39 14.56
N LYS A 407 -15.80 -49.03 15.28
CA LYS A 407 -16.92 -48.32 15.92
C LYS A 407 -16.43 -47.47 17.09
N GLU A 408 -15.50 -48.00 17.89
CA GLU A 408 -14.95 -47.32 19.07
C GLU A 408 -14.11 -46.10 18.69
N LEU A 409 -13.24 -46.22 17.68
CA LEU A 409 -12.48 -45.10 17.11
C LEU A 409 -13.39 -44.02 16.50
N LYS A 410 -14.49 -44.42 15.86
CA LYS A 410 -15.48 -43.48 15.31
C LYS A 410 -16.20 -42.69 16.41
N THR A 411 -16.47 -43.32 17.56
CA THR A 411 -17.05 -42.62 18.72
C THR A 411 -16.05 -41.69 19.40
N GLN A 412 -14.76 -42.04 19.47
CA GLN A 412 -13.73 -41.16 20.05
C GLN A 412 -13.51 -39.88 19.22
N LEU A 413 -13.54 -39.98 17.88
CA LEU A 413 -13.45 -38.81 16.99
C LEU A 413 -14.69 -37.90 17.06
N SER A 414 -15.85 -38.44 17.48
CA SER A 414 -17.07 -37.67 17.64
C SER A 414 -17.09 -36.82 18.92
N VAL A 415 -16.25 -37.14 19.93
CA VAL A 415 -16.23 -36.45 21.23
C VAL A 415 -15.23 -35.28 21.26
N MET A 416 -14.32 -35.17 20.28
CA MET A 416 -13.28 -34.13 20.22
C MET A 416 -13.58 -32.95 19.26
N SER A 417 -14.78 -32.82 18.69
CA SER A 417 -15.14 -31.65 17.87
C SER A 417 -15.69 -30.49 18.72
N VAL A 418 -14.86 -29.48 18.93
CA VAL A 418 -15.27 -28.16 19.46
C VAL A 418 -15.97 -27.36 18.37
N LYS A 419 -17.17 -26.82 18.64
CA LYS A 419 -17.91 -25.93 17.73
C LYS A 419 -17.25 -24.54 17.68
N PRO A 420 -17.04 -23.92 16.52
CA PRO A 420 -16.73 -22.50 16.44
C PRO A 420 -17.98 -21.65 16.72
N GLN A 421 -17.86 -20.70 17.65
CA GLN A 421 -18.85 -19.64 17.89
C GLN A 421 -18.97 -18.74 16.65
N GLN A 422 -20.20 -18.52 16.20
CA GLN A 422 -20.54 -17.48 15.23
C GLN A 422 -20.51 -16.11 15.94
N TYR A 423 -19.56 -15.26 15.54
CA TYR A 423 -19.68 -13.81 15.72
C TYR A 423 -20.22 -13.19 14.42
N ALA A 424 -21.33 -12.47 14.57
CA ALA A 424 -22.01 -11.77 13.50
C ALA A 424 -21.15 -10.63 12.93
N LYS A 425 -21.05 -10.56 11.59
CA LYS A 425 -20.66 -9.34 10.88
C LYS A 425 -21.91 -8.74 10.23
N GLU A 426 -22.35 -7.61 10.78
CA GLU A 426 -23.33 -6.72 10.18
C GLU A 426 -22.86 -6.25 8.80
N ARG A 427 -23.74 -6.37 7.80
CA ARG A 427 -23.62 -5.62 6.55
C ARG A 427 -24.08 -4.19 6.80
N ARG A 428 -23.17 -3.22 6.77
CA ARG A 428 -23.54 -1.81 6.63
C ARG A 428 -23.66 -1.45 5.16
N HIS A 429 -24.87 -1.01 4.80
CA HIS A 429 -25.19 -0.28 3.59
C HIS A 429 -24.33 0.97 3.48
N TYR A 430 -23.72 1.22 2.31
CA TYR A 430 -23.30 2.57 1.93
C TYR A 430 -24.30 3.13 0.93
N SER A 431 -24.90 4.25 1.33
CA SER A 431 -25.78 5.12 0.57
C SER A 431 -25.01 5.91 -0.47
N ASN A 432 -25.55 5.96 -1.70
CA ASN A 432 -25.13 6.88 -2.74
C ASN A 432 -25.41 8.33 -2.32
N PHE A 433 -24.38 9.16 -2.21
CA PHE A 433 -24.51 10.61 -2.28
C PHE A 433 -24.08 11.08 -3.67
N LYS A 434 -25.01 11.73 -4.37
CA LYS A 434 -24.76 12.58 -5.53
C LYS A 434 -24.07 13.86 -5.05
N THR A 435 -23.04 14.29 -5.77
CA THR A 435 -22.64 15.69 -5.85
C THR A 435 -22.28 16.01 -7.29
N ASP A 436 -23.08 16.89 -7.90
CA ASP A 436 -22.72 17.64 -9.09
C ASP A 436 -21.54 18.58 -8.77
N PHE A 437 -20.61 18.76 -9.70
CA PHE A 437 -20.12 20.06 -10.21
C PHE A 437 -18.88 19.85 -11.10
N SER A 438 -18.89 20.59 -12.22
CA SER A 438 -17.97 20.55 -13.37
C SER A 438 -16.51 20.93 -13.06
N PRO A 439 -15.56 20.56 -13.93
CA PRO A 439 -14.77 21.63 -14.53
C PRO A 439 -14.60 21.55 -16.05
N LYS A 440 -14.33 22.73 -16.59
CA LYS A 440 -14.34 23.14 -17.98
C LYS A 440 -13.21 22.53 -18.83
N SER A 441 -13.49 22.56 -20.13
CA SER A 441 -12.68 22.23 -21.30
C SER A 441 -11.23 22.73 -21.30
N SER A 442 -10.33 21.89 -21.82
CA SER A 442 -9.34 22.36 -22.78
C SER A 442 -9.14 21.33 -23.89
N THR A 443 -9.09 21.86 -25.11
CA THR A 443 -9.15 21.15 -26.39
C THR A 443 -7.73 20.85 -26.86
N PHE A 444 -7.42 19.58 -27.13
CA PHE A 444 -6.39 19.23 -28.10
C PHE A 444 -6.86 18.02 -28.92
N LYS A 445 -6.92 18.20 -30.25
CA LYS A 445 -7.21 17.16 -31.24
C LYS A 445 -5.90 16.54 -31.77
N PRO A 446 -5.97 15.32 -32.35
CA PRO A 446 -4.89 14.33 -32.30
C PRO A 446 -4.09 14.21 -33.62
N LYS A 447 -2.91 13.61 -33.53
CA LYS A 447 -2.26 12.91 -34.66
C LYS A 447 -2.31 11.40 -34.41
N SER A 448 -2.83 10.67 -35.41
CA SER A 448 -2.74 9.22 -35.63
C SER A 448 -1.28 8.73 -35.53
N SER A 449 -0.92 7.49 -35.21
CA SER A 449 -1.46 6.20 -35.66
C SER A 449 -0.82 5.07 -34.84
N LYS A 450 -1.64 4.14 -34.36
CA LYS A 450 -1.35 2.71 -34.13
C LYS A 450 -2.66 2.11 -33.64
N GLU A 451 -3.21 1.16 -34.39
CA GLU A 451 -4.39 0.39 -33.97
C GLU A 451 -4.08 -0.24 -32.61
N SER A 452 -4.67 0.34 -31.56
CA SER A 452 -4.70 -0.30 -30.26
C SER A 452 -5.98 -1.11 -30.22
N ASP A 453 -5.90 -2.36 -29.79
CA ASP A 453 -7.01 -3.27 -29.50
C ASP A 453 -7.88 -2.78 -28.32
N ASN A 454 -8.01 -1.46 -28.15
CA ASN A 454 -8.74 -0.83 -27.08
C ASN A 454 -10.17 -0.54 -27.54
N PHE A 455 -11.09 -1.35 -27.05
CA PHE A 455 -12.53 -1.18 -27.20
C PHE A 455 -13.18 -0.77 -25.87
N CYS A 456 -14.34 -0.12 -25.95
CA CYS A 456 -15.10 0.35 -24.82
C CYS A 456 -15.76 -0.82 -24.07
N TYR A 457 -15.46 -0.97 -22.78
CA TYR A 457 -16.05 -2.02 -21.92
C TYR A 457 -17.56 -1.82 -21.62
N ARG A 458 -18.17 -0.73 -22.09
CA ARG A 458 -19.61 -0.45 -21.94
C ARG A 458 -20.42 -0.85 -23.18
N CYS A 459 -20.00 -0.43 -24.37
CA CYS A 459 -20.74 -0.64 -25.63
C CYS A 459 -20.03 -1.57 -26.64
N GLY A 460 -18.75 -1.90 -26.44
CA GLY A 460 -17.97 -2.75 -27.33
C GLY A 460 -17.40 -2.07 -28.58
N GLU A 461 -17.52 -0.75 -28.71
CA GLU A 461 -16.99 0.02 -29.86
C GLU A 461 -15.55 0.52 -29.62
N ASN A 462 -14.79 0.72 -30.69
CA ASN A 462 -13.41 1.17 -30.62
C ASN A 462 -13.33 2.70 -30.49
N GLY A 463 -12.20 3.21 -29.98
CA GLY A 463 -11.88 4.65 -30.01
C GLY A 463 -12.37 5.48 -28.83
N HIS A 464 -13.00 4.87 -27.82
CA HIS A 464 -13.35 5.55 -26.56
C HIS A 464 -13.40 4.58 -25.37
N PHE A 465 -13.35 5.14 -24.15
CA PHE A 465 -13.42 4.39 -22.89
C PHE A 465 -14.80 4.55 -22.23
N ALA A 466 -15.17 3.60 -21.36
CA ALA A 466 -16.48 3.56 -20.69
C ALA A 466 -16.86 4.89 -20.01
N ASN A 467 -15.87 5.61 -19.46
CA ASN A 467 -16.07 6.87 -18.75
C ASN A 467 -16.52 8.04 -19.67
N LYS A 468 -16.41 7.89 -20.99
CA LYS A 468 -16.82 8.88 -21.99
C LYS A 468 -17.85 8.31 -22.98
N CYS A 469 -18.50 7.20 -22.64
CA CYS A 469 -19.40 6.47 -23.52
C CYS A 469 -20.87 6.89 -23.31
N THR A 470 -21.48 7.47 -24.33
CA THR A 470 -22.91 7.83 -24.38
C THR A 470 -23.80 6.75 -25.01
N ALA A 471 -23.20 5.69 -25.57
CA ALA A 471 -23.92 4.59 -26.21
C ALA A 471 -24.59 3.64 -25.18
N PRO A 472 -25.70 2.97 -25.56
CA PRO A 472 -26.35 1.99 -24.70
C PRO A 472 -25.43 0.79 -24.42
N GLU A 473 -25.63 0.18 -23.25
CA GLU A 473 -24.83 -0.94 -22.79
C GLU A 473 -25.03 -2.18 -23.67
N ASN A 474 -23.92 -2.78 -24.11
CA ASN A 474 -23.95 -3.97 -24.96
C ASN A 474 -22.92 -5.01 -24.49
N ALA A 475 -23.32 -5.76 -23.47
CA ALA A 475 -22.49 -6.80 -22.87
C ALA A 475 -22.09 -7.90 -23.87
N GLN A 476 -22.96 -8.24 -24.83
CA GLN A 476 -22.68 -9.30 -25.81
C GLN A 476 -21.51 -8.94 -26.73
N LYS A 477 -21.41 -7.68 -27.15
CA LYS A 477 -20.34 -7.21 -28.04
C LYS A 477 -19.00 -7.11 -27.30
N VAL A 478 -19.03 -6.69 -26.04
CA VAL A 478 -17.86 -6.65 -25.14
C VAL A 478 -17.33 -8.05 -24.87
N ILE A 479 -18.20 -9.01 -24.56
CA ILE A 479 -17.82 -10.42 -24.32
C ILE A 479 -17.19 -11.03 -25.58
N LYS A 480 -17.77 -10.81 -26.77
CA LYS A 480 -17.19 -11.30 -28.04
C LYS A 480 -15.78 -10.76 -28.29
N LYS A 481 -15.52 -9.48 -27.97
CA LYS A 481 -14.19 -8.88 -28.12
C LYS A 481 -13.19 -9.36 -27.07
N LEU A 482 -13.61 -9.53 -25.82
CA LEU A 482 -12.79 -10.16 -24.78
C LEU A 482 -12.39 -11.58 -25.15
N ILE A 483 -13.32 -12.36 -25.69
CA ILE A 483 -13.05 -13.72 -26.19
C ILE A 483 -12.03 -13.68 -27.33
N HIS A 484 -12.16 -12.73 -28.27
CA HIS A 484 -11.21 -12.59 -29.38
C HIS A 484 -9.80 -12.18 -28.90
N GLN A 485 -9.72 -11.33 -27.87
CA GLN A 485 -8.46 -10.88 -27.27
C GLN A 485 -7.75 -11.99 -26.47
N VAL A 486 -8.52 -12.88 -25.83
CA VAL A 486 -7.98 -14.01 -25.06
C VAL A 486 -7.53 -15.16 -25.96
N HIS A 487 -8.20 -15.38 -27.11
CA HIS A 487 -7.87 -16.52 -27.97
C HIS A 487 -6.72 -16.27 -28.95
N GLY A 488 -6.27 -15.03 -29.17
CA GLY A 488 -5.21 -14.70 -30.12
C GLY A 488 -5.62 -15.02 -31.57
N SER A 489 -5.49 -14.07 -32.48
CA SER A 489 -5.85 -14.33 -33.89
C SER A 489 -4.94 -15.42 -34.47
N PRO A 490 -5.45 -16.51 -35.08
CA PRO A 490 -4.67 -17.28 -36.03
C PRO A 490 -4.46 -16.37 -37.25
N HIS A 491 -3.21 -16.04 -37.55
CA HIS A 491 -2.89 -15.17 -38.67
C HIS A 491 -2.89 -15.99 -39.97
N GLY A 492 -3.58 -15.46 -40.99
CA GLY A 492 -3.29 -15.73 -42.39
C GLY A 492 -4.38 -16.47 -43.16
N GLN A 493 -5.00 -15.77 -44.11
CA GLN A 493 -4.99 -16.16 -45.53
C GLN A 493 -5.69 -15.09 -46.37
N SER A 494 -4.86 -14.34 -47.09
CA SER A 494 -5.22 -13.73 -48.37
C SER A 494 -5.76 -14.81 -49.30
N GLN A 495 -7.08 -14.81 -49.52
CA GLN A 495 -7.68 -15.57 -50.60
C GLN A 495 -7.60 -14.73 -51.88
N SER A 496 -6.72 -15.17 -52.77
CA SER A 496 -6.88 -15.02 -54.20
C SER A 496 -8.20 -15.67 -54.63
N THR A 497 -9.09 -14.90 -55.24
CA THR A 497 -10.10 -15.46 -56.13
C THR A 497 -10.09 -14.66 -57.42
N ASP A 498 -9.86 -15.42 -58.48
CA ASP A 498 -9.79 -15.12 -59.90
C ASP A 498 -10.66 -13.98 -60.43
N ALA A 499 -10.03 -13.26 -61.35
CA ALA A 499 -10.72 -12.50 -62.38
C ALA A 499 -11.14 -13.47 -63.49
N GLN A 500 -12.44 -13.46 -63.84
CA GLN A 500 -12.90 -13.79 -65.19
C GLN A 500 -14.22 -13.03 -65.47
N ASP A 501 -14.27 -12.47 -66.68
CA ASP A 501 -15.31 -11.67 -67.34
C ASP A 501 -15.45 -10.19 -66.91
N GLN A 502 -15.37 -9.19 -67.79
CA GLN A 502 -15.47 -9.15 -69.25
C GLN A 502 -15.03 -7.77 -69.80
N CYS A 503 -14.77 -7.71 -71.11
CA CYS A 503 -14.65 -6.54 -71.99
C CYS A 503 -13.34 -5.72 -71.91
N ALA A 504 -12.40 -5.86 -72.85
CA ALA A 504 -12.44 -5.43 -74.26
C ALA A 504 -11.87 -4.01 -74.46
N ALA A 505 -11.01 -3.96 -75.49
CA ALA A 505 -10.61 -2.80 -76.27
C ALA A 505 -9.48 -1.88 -75.75
N ARG A 506 -8.36 -2.03 -76.47
CA ARG A 506 -7.35 -1.05 -76.89
C ARG A 506 -6.12 -0.89 -76.02
#